data_AF-A0A4W2FMC6-F1
#
_entry.id   AF-A0A4W2FMC6-F1
#
_cell.length_a   1.000
_cell.length_b   1.000
_cell.length_c   1.000
_cell.angle_alpha   90.00
_cell.angle_beta   90.00
_cell.angle_gamma   90.00
#
_symmetry.space_group_name_H-M   'P 1'
#
loop_
_entity.id
_entity.type
_entity.pdbx_description
1 polymer ?
#
loop_
_entity_poly.entity_id
_entity_poly.type
_entity_poly.pdbx_seq_one_letter_code
_entity_poly.pdbx_strand_id
1 'polypeptide(L)'
;MEALEAETARAEDAEPAAPWARLEAPGRLLLQALQAGPDGARRGLGVLRTLSGRGGEPFAWGGVLEALCREEPVVEGPDCRLELKPLLLRLPPLCRRNLMSLLMAVWPSLPESRLLPVLQVARQDPSPDPDPWLQALGEFLQRDLSAGVSTDGASPLSERCQRQLQGLCRRLGQGGRKLKLPPTPDSEGEGGQEEDKDSQQPGKRRKEPEEKPVSPEGERAPKRLRCLEKEGHEEKRPEHESLESLADGGGASSITNQAVMGPEPSEAGQSLKDAKGLPESLELPKVIQDQVPRLQQLLKTLGKGLEGLEGTPPVELQLLQECSPGQVDLLCAQLQLPQLLDTGLLQLCTWLLALSPDLSLGNATVLTRSLFLGRIVSLTSSASRLLTTALTSFCTKYPYAVCRALLGPVLQAPGIGPAQTELLCCLTKDKALEPDVQVLMLGQILELPWKEETFLVLQSLLERQVEMPPEKFSVLMEKLCKEGPVATTSMAYAKLLLTVMTKYQANITEPQRLGLAAAVELNTTFLRKSLQAALRHLTP
;
A
#
# COMPACT_ATOMS: atom_id res chain seq x y z
N MET A 1 3.06 -32.74 50.70
CA MET A 1 3.77 -33.27 49.52
C MET A 1 3.03 -32.80 48.28
N GLU A 2 1.75 -33.16 48.13
CA GLU A 2 0.85 -32.68 47.06
C GLU A 2 0.85 -31.15 46.84
N ALA A 3 0.97 -30.33 47.89
CA ALA A 3 1.05 -28.86 47.75
C ALA A 3 2.33 -28.37 47.04
N LEU A 4 3.46 -29.08 47.16
CA LEU A 4 4.70 -28.78 46.42
C LEU A 4 4.61 -29.30 44.98
N GLU A 5 3.95 -30.45 44.76
CA GLU A 5 3.71 -31.00 43.42
C GLU A 5 2.76 -30.10 42.61
N ALA A 6 1.78 -29.46 43.26
CA ALA A 6 0.88 -28.49 42.64
C ALA A 6 1.55 -27.15 42.28
N GLU A 7 2.60 -26.74 42.99
CA GLU A 7 3.41 -25.57 42.62
C GLU A 7 4.41 -25.88 41.50
N THR A 8 4.99 -27.09 41.46
CA THR A 8 5.85 -27.51 40.35
C THR A 8 5.06 -27.75 39.07
N ALA A 9 3.88 -28.39 39.12
CA ALA A 9 3.05 -28.60 37.94
C ALA A 9 2.56 -27.27 37.31
N ARG A 10 2.34 -26.23 38.13
CA ARG A 10 2.02 -24.88 37.63
C ARG A 10 3.19 -24.14 36.98
N ALA A 11 4.41 -24.63 37.13
CA ALA A 11 5.59 -24.05 36.48
C ALA A 11 5.87 -24.65 35.09
N GLU A 12 5.34 -25.84 34.79
CA GLU A 12 5.59 -26.54 33.50
C GLU A 12 4.64 -26.09 32.37
N ASP A 13 3.44 -25.59 32.68
CA ASP A 13 2.46 -25.07 31.71
C ASP A 13 2.62 -23.57 31.39
N ALA A 14 3.66 -22.91 31.90
CA ALA A 14 3.96 -21.53 31.52
C ALA A 14 4.70 -21.49 30.17
N GLU A 15 4.14 -20.81 29.16
CA GLU A 15 4.90 -20.47 27.94
C GLU A 15 6.25 -19.87 28.34
N PRO A 16 7.38 -20.32 27.74
CA PRO A 16 8.70 -19.87 28.13
C PRO A 16 8.78 -18.35 28.00
N ALA A 17 8.83 -17.67 29.15
CA ALA A 17 8.68 -16.23 29.23
C ALA A 17 9.66 -15.55 28.26
N ALA A 18 9.10 -14.77 27.32
CA ALA A 18 9.86 -14.22 26.20
C ALA A 18 11.17 -13.56 26.69
N PRO A 19 12.32 -13.79 26.03
CA PRO A 19 13.62 -13.51 26.63
C PRO A 19 13.86 -12.02 26.97
N TRP A 20 13.06 -11.12 26.42
CA TRP A 20 13.04 -9.68 26.72
C TRP A 20 11.99 -9.24 27.76
N ALA A 21 11.29 -10.14 28.45
CA ALA A 21 10.26 -9.79 29.43
C ALA A 21 10.79 -8.89 30.57
N ARG A 22 12.11 -8.95 30.85
CA ARG A 22 12.83 -8.13 31.83
C ARG A 22 13.15 -6.71 31.37
N LEU A 23 12.99 -6.38 30.08
CA LEU A 23 13.15 -4.99 29.60
C LEU A 23 12.06 -4.08 30.15
N GLU A 24 12.32 -2.78 30.20
CA GLU A 24 11.30 -1.77 30.48
C GLU A 24 10.20 -1.75 29.40
N ALA A 25 9.01 -1.24 29.76
CA ALA A 25 7.85 -1.25 28.88
C ALA A 25 8.10 -0.66 27.47
N PRO A 26 8.83 0.46 27.28
CA PRO A 26 9.15 0.99 25.96
C PRO A 26 10.01 0.02 25.12
N GLY A 27 10.99 -0.65 25.74
CA GLY A 27 11.84 -1.64 25.09
C GLY A 27 11.09 -2.92 24.71
N ARG A 28 10.16 -3.37 25.56
CA ARG A 28 9.28 -4.52 25.26
C ARG A 28 8.36 -4.24 24.08
N LEU A 29 7.72 -3.07 24.04
CA LEU A 29 6.87 -2.64 22.92
C LEU A 29 7.66 -2.57 21.60
N LEU A 30 8.92 -2.10 21.66
CA LEU A 30 9.78 -2.04 20.49
C LEU A 30 10.10 -3.44 19.94
N LEU A 31 10.53 -4.39 20.79
CA LEU A 31 10.80 -5.76 20.35
C LEU A 31 9.53 -6.50 19.88
N GLN A 32 8.37 -6.24 20.51
CA GLN A 32 7.07 -6.76 20.06
C GLN A 32 6.69 -6.26 18.66
N ALA A 33 7.01 -5.01 18.31
CA ALA A 33 6.81 -4.49 16.96
C ALA A 33 7.83 -5.07 15.96
N LEU A 34 9.08 -5.28 16.38
CA LEU A 34 10.15 -5.83 15.54
C LEU A 34 9.94 -7.32 15.19
N GLN A 35 9.25 -8.10 16.03
CA GLN A 35 8.90 -9.49 15.73
C GLN A 35 7.62 -9.64 14.89
N ALA A 36 6.83 -8.57 14.68
CA ALA A 36 5.50 -8.61 14.05
C ALA A 36 5.53 -8.76 12.50
N GLY A 37 6.45 -9.57 11.98
CA GLY A 37 6.60 -9.87 10.55
C GLY A 37 7.71 -9.07 9.83
N PRO A 38 7.77 -9.16 8.49
CA PRO A 38 8.87 -8.58 7.69
C PRO A 38 8.90 -7.04 7.72
N ASP A 39 7.76 -6.38 7.94
CA ASP A 39 7.69 -4.92 8.13
C ASP A 39 8.11 -4.46 9.55
N GLY A 40 8.61 -5.37 10.39
CA GLY A 40 8.89 -5.11 11.81
C GLY A 40 9.80 -3.91 12.05
N ALA A 41 10.82 -3.67 11.21
CA ALA A 41 11.66 -2.47 11.30
C ALA A 41 10.87 -1.16 11.08
N ARG A 42 9.96 -1.12 10.09
CA ARG A 42 9.08 0.04 9.84
C ARG A 42 8.06 0.22 10.97
N ARG A 43 7.50 -0.88 11.50
CA ARG A 43 6.60 -0.85 12.67
C ARG A 43 7.32 -0.34 13.92
N GLY A 44 8.55 -0.79 14.17
CA GLY A 44 9.41 -0.30 15.26
C GLY A 44 9.71 1.19 15.14
N LEU A 45 10.00 1.70 13.94
CA LEU A 45 10.14 3.14 13.70
C LEU A 45 8.84 3.92 14.00
N GLY A 46 7.67 3.34 13.71
CA GLY A 46 6.36 3.86 14.11
C GLY A 46 6.18 3.92 15.64
N VAL A 47 6.62 2.88 16.37
CA VAL A 47 6.64 2.88 17.84
C VAL A 47 7.53 4.00 18.38
N LEU A 48 8.74 4.17 17.87
CA LEU A 48 9.63 5.26 18.29
C LEU A 48 8.99 6.64 18.08
N ARG A 49 8.36 6.88 16.91
CA ARG A 49 7.65 8.14 16.63
C ARG A 49 6.49 8.39 17.59
N THR A 50 5.68 7.36 17.89
CA THR A 50 4.52 7.50 18.79
C THR A 50 4.93 7.66 20.26
N LEU A 51 6.06 7.08 20.69
CA LEU A 51 6.64 7.31 22.02
C LEU A 51 7.17 8.75 22.15
N SER A 52 7.98 9.22 21.20
CA SER A 52 8.49 10.60 21.19
C SER A 52 7.36 11.65 21.19
N GLY A 53 6.30 11.40 20.43
CA GLY A 53 5.15 12.31 20.31
C GLY A 53 4.27 12.43 21.57
N ARG A 54 4.44 11.57 22.59
CA ARG A 54 3.64 11.60 23.83
C ARG A 54 4.29 12.33 25.00
N GLY A 55 5.58 12.65 24.93
CA GLY A 55 6.32 13.23 26.06
C GLY A 55 7.45 14.20 25.71
N GLY A 56 7.82 14.34 24.42
CA GLY A 56 8.90 15.24 23.99
C GLY A 56 10.32 14.75 24.31
N GLU A 57 10.49 13.84 25.28
CA GLU A 57 11.76 13.18 25.56
C GLU A 57 12.11 12.12 24.50
N PRO A 58 13.38 12.02 24.08
CA PRO A 58 13.83 11.02 23.12
C PRO A 58 13.82 9.61 23.74
N PHE A 59 13.60 8.59 22.91
CA PHE A 59 13.61 7.20 23.33
C PHE A 59 14.95 6.82 24.00
N ALA A 60 14.89 6.26 25.20
CA ALA A 60 16.04 5.93 26.04
C ALA A 60 16.81 4.69 25.54
N TRP A 61 17.50 4.82 24.40
CA TRP A 61 18.27 3.75 23.77
C TRP A 61 19.30 3.07 24.67
N GLY A 62 19.90 3.80 25.62
CA GLY A 62 20.97 3.30 26.48
C GLY A 62 20.62 2.00 27.20
N GLY A 63 19.46 1.95 27.87
CA GLY A 63 19.01 0.76 28.62
C GLY A 63 18.66 -0.43 27.71
N VAL A 64 18.15 -0.17 26.50
CA VAL A 64 17.84 -1.24 25.53
C VAL A 64 19.12 -1.83 24.93
N LEU A 65 20.07 -0.99 24.51
CA LEU A 65 21.35 -1.43 23.95
C LEU A 65 22.20 -2.17 24.99
N GLU A 66 22.23 -1.69 26.23
CA GLU A 66 22.91 -2.36 27.35
C GLU A 66 22.28 -3.72 27.67
N ALA A 67 20.95 -3.82 27.67
CA ALA A 67 20.27 -5.09 27.89
C ALA A 67 20.43 -6.09 26.73
N LEU A 68 20.56 -5.64 25.49
CA LEU A 68 20.87 -6.51 24.33
C LEU A 68 22.24 -7.19 24.45
N CYS A 69 23.21 -6.53 25.07
CA CYS A 69 24.54 -7.07 25.37
C CYS A 69 24.59 -7.92 26.64
N ARG A 70 23.55 -7.90 27.47
CA ARG A 70 23.56 -8.61 28.75
C ARG A 70 23.54 -10.11 28.52
N GLU A 71 24.60 -10.77 28.94
CA GLU A 71 24.68 -12.22 29.01
C GLU A 71 23.68 -12.76 30.03
N GLU A 72 22.87 -13.73 29.61
CA GLU A 72 22.03 -14.53 30.49
C GLU A 72 22.36 -16.02 30.30
N PRO A 73 22.26 -16.84 31.36
CA PRO A 73 22.47 -18.28 31.24
C PRO A 73 21.36 -18.94 30.42
N VAL A 74 21.76 -19.74 29.43
CA VAL A 74 20.91 -20.54 28.55
C VAL A 74 21.40 -21.98 28.59
N VAL A 75 20.47 -22.93 28.54
CA VAL A 75 20.79 -24.36 28.41
C VAL A 75 20.67 -24.74 26.94
N GLU A 76 21.74 -25.27 26.35
CA GLU A 76 21.77 -25.66 24.93
C GLU A 76 22.23 -27.10 24.69
N GLY A 77 21.75 -27.64 23.56
CA GLY A 77 22.03 -28.99 23.08
C GLY A 77 21.30 -30.09 23.86
N PRO A 78 21.35 -31.34 23.35
CA PRO A 78 20.81 -32.51 24.05
C PRO A 78 21.57 -32.83 25.36
N ASP A 79 22.80 -32.33 25.49
CA ASP A 79 23.66 -32.52 26.67
C ASP A 79 23.39 -31.49 27.79
N CYS A 80 22.39 -30.61 27.63
CA CYS A 80 21.99 -29.58 28.59
C CYS A 80 23.16 -28.71 29.10
N ARG A 81 24.04 -28.26 28.20
CA ARG A 81 25.20 -27.45 28.59
C ARG A 81 24.77 -26.02 28.89
N LEU A 82 25.19 -25.49 30.04
CA LEU A 82 24.91 -24.11 30.44
C LEU A 82 25.91 -23.16 29.78
N GLU A 83 25.43 -22.28 28.92
CA GLU A 83 26.22 -21.26 28.23
C GLU A 83 25.68 -19.86 28.57
N LEU A 84 26.58 -18.88 28.65
CA LEU A 84 26.20 -17.48 28.78
C LEU A 84 25.98 -16.91 27.38
N LYS A 85 24.76 -16.46 27.07
CA LYS A 85 24.44 -15.85 25.76
C LYS A 85 23.82 -14.47 25.92
N PRO A 86 24.31 -13.46 25.17
CA PRO A 86 23.73 -12.12 25.20
C PRO A 86 22.32 -12.11 24.61
N LEU A 87 21.43 -11.29 25.17
CA LEU A 87 20.02 -11.21 24.77
C LEU A 87 19.85 -11.04 23.24
N LEU A 88 20.71 -10.27 22.57
CA LEU A 88 20.65 -10.09 21.11
C LEU A 88 20.63 -11.42 20.36
N LEU A 89 21.47 -12.38 20.73
CA LEU A 89 21.58 -13.68 20.04
C LEU A 89 20.43 -14.63 20.39
N ARG A 90 19.72 -14.39 21.50
CA ARG A 90 18.51 -15.11 21.92
C ARG A 90 17.23 -14.60 21.25
N LEU A 91 17.27 -13.48 20.53
CA LEU A 91 16.12 -12.98 19.79
C LEU A 91 15.86 -13.85 18.54
N PRO A 92 14.59 -14.06 18.14
CA PRO A 92 14.25 -14.72 16.88
C PRO A 92 15.00 -14.10 15.68
N PRO A 93 15.46 -14.88 14.68
CA PRO A 93 16.27 -14.36 13.56
C PRO A 93 15.62 -13.17 12.84
N LEU A 94 14.31 -13.20 12.61
CA LEU A 94 13.58 -12.08 12.02
C LEU A 94 13.64 -10.80 12.89
N CYS A 95 13.51 -10.96 14.21
CA CYS A 95 13.62 -9.86 15.17
C CYS A 95 15.05 -9.29 15.19
N ARG A 96 16.10 -10.13 15.16
CA ARG A 96 17.51 -9.72 15.03
C ARG A 96 17.75 -8.85 13.78
N ARG A 97 17.27 -9.31 12.61
CA ARG A 97 17.40 -8.61 11.32
C ARG A 97 16.64 -7.29 11.30
N ASN A 98 15.39 -7.30 11.79
CA ASN A 98 14.56 -6.10 11.88
C ASN A 98 15.16 -5.08 12.86
N LEU A 99 15.73 -5.53 13.98
CA LEU A 99 16.40 -4.68 14.96
C LEU A 99 17.63 -4.00 14.34
N MET A 100 18.54 -4.74 13.70
CA MET A 100 19.70 -4.12 13.04
C MET A 100 19.28 -3.16 11.92
N SER A 101 18.24 -3.51 11.15
CA SER A 101 17.67 -2.63 10.12
C SER A 101 17.07 -1.35 10.70
N LEU A 102 16.44 -1.42 11.88
CA LEU A 102 15.97 -0.25 12.60
C LEU A 102 17.13 0.60 13.14
N LEU A 103 18.16 -0.02 13.74
CA LEU A 103 19.34 0.70 14.22
C LEU A 103 20.04 1.44 13.07
N MET A 104 20.17 0.82 11.89
CA MET A 104 20.62 1.47 10.65
C MET A 104 19.73 2.66 10.21
N ALA A 105 18.43 2.65 10.51
CA ALA A 105 17.53 3.75 10.16
C ALA A 105 17.58 4.92 11.16
N VAL A 106 18.06 4.69 12.40
CA VAL A 106 18.06 5.68 13.48
C VAL A 106 19.46 6.02 14.01
N TRP A 107 20.52 5.50 13.38
CA TRP A 107 21.90 5.56 13.90
C TRP A 107 22.40 6.94 14.32
N PRO A 108 22.06 8.07 13.65
CA PRO A 108 22.51 9.40 14.08
C PRO A 108 21.94 9.85 15.43
N SER A 109 20.97 9.11 15.98
CA SER A 109 20.35 9.34 17.29
C SER A 109 20.79 8.36 18.38
N LEU A 110 21.67 7.39 18.04
CA LEU A 110 22.09 6.34 18.96
C LEU A 110 23.35 6.73 19.74
N PRO A 111 23.45 6.39 21.05
CA PRO A 111 24.67 6.58 21.81
C PRO A 111 25.76 5.59 21.36
N GLU A 112 26.74 6.09 20.59
CA GLU A 112 27.82 5.30 19.97
C GLU A 112 28.51 4.35 20.97
N SER A 113 28.81 4.85 22.17
CA SER A 113 29.48 4.09 23.25
C SER A 113 28.69 2.88 23.77
N ARG A 114 27.36 2.87 23.58
CA ARG A 114 26.48 1.73 23.92
C ARG A 114 26.12 0.89 22.70
N LEU A 115 26.31 1.40 21.49
CA LEU A 115 26.06 0.69 20.24
C LEU A 115 27.24 -0.21 19.82
N LEU A 116 28.48 0.22 20.07
CA LEU A 116 29.68 -0.58 19.78
C LEU A 116 29.67 -1.99 20.42
N PRO A 117 29.29 -2.18 21.70
CA PRO A 117 29.15 -3.51 22.28
C PRO A 117 28.08 -4.39 21.59
N VAL A 118 26.98 -3.81 21.12
CA VAL A 118 25.92 -4.54 20.39
C VAL A 118 26.46 -5.04 19.05
N LEU A 119 27.25 -4.22 18.37
CA LEU A 119 27.94 -4.57 17.12
C LEU A 119 29.03 -5.62 17.32
N GLN A 120 29.73 -5.59 18.45
CA GLN A 120 30.70 -6.62 18.80
C GLN A 120 30.01 -7.97 19.05
N VAL A 121 28.89 -8.00 19.80
CA VAL A 121 28.07 -9.21 19.98
C VAL A 121 27.56 -9.75 18.65
N ALA A 122 27.09 -8.88 17.76
CA ALA A 122 26.61 -9.27 16.42
C ALA A 122 27.70 -9.92 15.54
N ARG A 123 28.98 -9.56 15.74
CA ARG A 123 30.15 -10.11 15.03
C ARG A 123 30.73 -11.37 15.68
N GLN A 124 30.54 -11.54 16.98
CA GLN A 124 31.12 -12.63 17.78
C GLN A 124 30.11 -13.78 18.02
N ASP A 125 29.07 -13.91 17.18
CA ASP A 125 28.10 -15.00 17.25
C ASP A 125 28.82 -16.36 17.14
N PRO A 126 28.89 -17.16 18.21
CA PRO A 126 29.68 -18.40 18.23
C PRO A 126 28.90 -19.59 17.66
N SER A 127 27.70 -19.36 17.11
CA SER A 127 26.87 -20.42 16.52
C SER A 127 27.51 -21.04 15.27
N PRO A 128 27.23 -22.32 14.97
CA PRO A 128 27.78 -22.99 13.80
C PRO A 128 27.25 -22.48 12.45
N ASP A 129 26.20 -21.64 12.46
CA ASP A 129 25.62 -20.98 11.28
C ASP A 129 25.23 -19.52 11.66
N PRO A 130 26.21 -18.60 11.69
CA PRO A 130 25.98 -17.21 12.09
C PRO A 130 25.15 -16.47 11.03
N ASP A 131 24.17 -15.66 11.47
CA ASP A 131 23.24 -14.99 10.53
C ASP A 131 23.98 -13.96 9.66
N PRO A 132 24.15 -14.18 8.33
CA PRO A 132 24.94 -13.30 7.48
C PRO A 132 24.35 -11.89 7.37
N TRP A 133 23.04 -11.73 7.60
CA TRP A 133 22.41 -10.42 7.65
C TRP A 133 22.77 -9.66 8.92
N LEU A 134 22.92 -10.34 10.06
CA LEU A 134 23.31 -9.73 11.32
C LEU A 134 24.74 -9.18 11.22
N GLN A 135 25.66 -9.99 10.66
CA GLN A 135 27.04 -9.57 10.41
C GLN A 135 27.11 -8.40 9.43
N ALA A 136 26.49 -8.52 8.24
CA ALA A 136 26.56 -7.48 7.21
C ALA A 136 25.98 -6.14 7.69
N LEU A 137 24.79 -6.14 8.31
CA LEU A 137 24.19 -4.91 8.85
C LEU A 137 25.04 -4.32 9.99
N GLY A 138 25.68 -5.16 10.81
CA GLY A 138 26.61 -4.70 11.83
C GLY A 138 27.87 -4.05 11.27
N GLU A 139 28.40 -4.57 10.17
CA GLU A 139 29.53 -3.97 9.43
C GLU A 139 29.17 -2.63 8.79
N PHE A 140 27.99 -2.52 8.15
CA PHE A 140 27.48 -1.24 7.64
C PHE A 140 27.34 -0.20 8.76
N LEU A 141 26.70 -0.57 9.87
CA LEU A 141 26.49 0.34 11.00
C LEU A 141 27.81 0.80 11.62
N GLN A 142 28.77 -0.13 11.78
CA GLN A 142 30.09 0.23 12.31
C GLN A 142 30.87 1.17 11.38
N ARG A 143 30.76 1.00 10.06
CA ARG A 143 31.39 1.89 9.08
C ARG A 143 30.79 3.30 9.15
N ASP A 144 29.47 3.40 9.22
CA ASP A 144 28.79 4.70 9.21
C ASP A 144 29.02 5.48 10.52
N LEU A 145 29.17 4.77 11.66
CA LEU A 145 29.70 5.35 12.92
C LEU A 145 31.17 5.80 12.80
N SER A 146 31.98 5.10 12.01
CA SER A 146 33.42 5.38 11.85
C SER A 146 33.71 6.50 10.83
N ALA A 147 32.69 7.08 10.19
CA ALA A 147 32.82 7.97 9.03
C ALA A 147 33.53 9.32 9.30
N GLY A 148 33.91 9.61 10.56
CA GLY A 148 34.81 10.72 10.90
C GLY A 148 36.29 10.44 10.60
N VAL A 149 36.68 9.18 10.33
CA VAL A 149 38.03 8.79 9.92
C VAL A 149 37.96 8.26 8.50
N SER A 150 38.81 8.79 7.60
CA SER A 150 38.82 8.44 6.18
C SER A 150 39.18 6.96 5.96
N THR A 151 38.17 6.10 5.82
CA THR A 151 38.37 4.71 5.42
C THR A 151 38.34 4.59 3.90
N ASP A 152 39.52 4.47 3.31
CA ASP A 152 39.74 3.89 1.97
C ASP A 152 39.44 2.38 2.01
N GLY A 153 38.18 2.07 2.31
CA GLY A 153 37.68 0.72 2.49
C GLY A 153 36.93 0.27 1.24
N ALA A 154 37.34 -0.87 0.68
CA ALA A 154 36.59 -1.52 -0.38
C ALA A 154 35.11 -1.64 0.03
N SER A 155 34.21 -1.17 -0.84
CA SER A 155 32.77 -1.19 -0.56
C SER A 155 32.31 -2.63 -0.26
N PRO A 156 31.52 -2.86 0.81
CA PRO A 156 31.08 -4.19 1.22
C PRO A 156 30.11 -4.83 0.21
N LEU A 157 29.60 -4.05 -0.74
CA LEU A 157 28.91 -4.58 -1.91
C LEU A 157 29.94 -5.04 -2.94
N SER A 158 29.85 -6.29 -3.40
CA SER A 158 30.62 -6.74 -4.57
C SER A 158 30.44 -5.78 -5.76
N GLU A 159 31.43 -5.66 -6.65
CA GLU A 159 31.28 -4.78 -7.83
C GLU A 159 30.02 -5.09 -8.66
N ARG A 160 29.62 -6.37 -8.71
CA ARG A 160 28.38 -6.81 -9.36
C ARG A 160 27.16 -6.19 -8.68
N CYS A 161 27.09 -6.27 -7.35
CA CYS A 161 26.04 -5.64 -6.55
C CYS A 161 26.07 -4.11 -6.69
N GLN A 162 27.24 -3.48 -6.68
CA GLN A 162 27.37 -2.03 -6.89
C GLN A 162 26.84 -1.61 -8.27
N ARG A 163 27.24 -2.31 -9.35
CA ARG A 163 26.74 -2.06 -10.71
C ARG A 163 25.23 -2.27 -10.83
N GLN A 164 24.70 -3.33 -10.22
CA GLN A 164 23.25 -3.58 -10.16
C GLN A 164 22.51 -2.49 -9.37
N LEU A 165 23.03 -2.07 -8.22
CA LEU A 165 22.44 -1.04 -7.37
C LEU A 165 22.47 0.32 -8.07
N GLN A 166 23.60 0.72 -8.67
CA GLN A 166 23.70 1.93 -9.50
C GLN A 166 22.71 1.87 -10.68
N GLY A 167 22.55 0.72 -11.33
CA GLY A 167 21.54 0.51 -12.36
C GLY A 167 20.10 0.66 -11.85
N LEU A 168 19.80 0.15 -10.66
CA LEU A 168 18.51 0.34 -9.98
C LEU A 168 18.28 1.81 -9.61
N CYS A 169 19.23 2.47 -8.95
CA CYS A 169 19.16 3.87 -8.56
C CYS A 169 19.00 4.79 -9.77
N ARG A 170 19.68 4.54 -10.90
CA ARG A 170 19.47 5.26 -12.17
C ARG A 170 18.05 5.07 -12.71
N ARG A 171 17.49 3.84 -12.66
CA ARG A 171 16.10 3.57 -13.08
C ARG A 171 15.06 4.20 -12.14
N LEU A 172 15.35 4.30 -10.85
CA LEU A 172 14.46 4.90 -9.85
C LEU A 172 14.50 6.43 -9.91
N GLY A 173 15.69 7.03 -10.05
CA GLY A 173 15.89 8.48 -10.15
C GLY A 173 15.34 9.11 -11.43
N GLN A 174 15.03 8.31 -12.46
CA GLN A 174 14.35 8.76 -13.68
C GLN A 174 12.82 8.88 -13.54
N GLY A 175 12.27 8.77 -12.33
CA GLY A 175 10.87 9.09 -12.04
C GLY A 175 9.87 8.10 -12.65
N GLY A 176 9.94 6.83 -12.23
CA GLY A 176 8.87 5.83 -12.40
C GLY A 176 8.55 5.35 -13.84
N ARG A 177 9.02 6.04 -14.88
CA ARG A 177 8.68 5.75 -16.28
C ARG A 177 9.36 4.47 -16.78
N LYS A 178 8.66 3.34 -16.61
CA LYS A 178 8.93 2.01 -17.18
C LYS A 178 10.13 1.26 -16.55
N LEU A 179 9.97 0.82 -15.31
CA LEU A 179 10.75 -0.31 -14.78
C LEU A 179 10.42 -1.60 -15.56
N LYS A 180 11.23 -1.92 -16.57
CA LYS A 180 11.38 -3.30 -17.07
C LYS A 180 12.55 -3.95 -16.33
N LEU A 181 12.35 -5.20 -15.89
CA LEU A 181 13.40 -6.02 -15.26
C LEU A 181 14.45 -6.39 -16.33
N PRO A 182 15.76 -6.38 -16.02
CA PRO A 182 16.76 -6.92 -16.94
C PRO A 182 16.69 -8.46 -16.99
N PRO A 183 16.95 -9.10 -18.15
CA PRO A 183 17.18 -10.53 -18.21
C PRO A 183 18.49 -10.92 -17.51
N THR A 184 18.57 -12.15 -17.03
CA THR A 184 19.76 -12.76 -16.43
C THR A 184 20.82 -13.06 -17.48
N PRO A 185 22.11 -12.74 -17.24
CA PRO A 185 23.18 -13.04 -18.18
C PRO A 185 23.77 -14.43 -17.89
N ASP A 186 23.18 -15.46 -18.51
CA ASP A 186 23.79 -16.79 -18.67
C ASP A 186 23.51 -17.26 -20.11
N SER A 187 24.28 -16.71 -21.06
CA SER A 187 24.44 -17.16 -22.45
C SER A 187 25.68 -16.49 -23.03
N GLU A 188 26.81 -17.20 -23.03
CA GLU A 188 27.98 -16.85 -23.85
C GLU A 188 27.65 -17.17 -25.32
N GLY A 189 27.92 -16.25 -26.25
CA GLY A 189 27.49 -16.39 -27.64
C GLY A 189 27.74 -15.16 -28.52
N GLU A 190 29.01 -15.04 -28.94
CA GLU A 190 29.57 -14.30 -30.08
C GLU A 190 28.71 -13.35 -30.95
N GLY A 191 29.28 -12.18 -31.30
CA GLY A 191 29.29 -11.75 -32.71
C GLY A 191 28.82 -10.34 -33.08
N GLY A 192 29.71 -9.34 -32.97
CA GLY A 192 29.69 -8.10 -33.78
C GLY A 192 28.59 -7.05 -33.47
N GLN A 193 28.73 -5.77 -33.81
CA GLN A 193 29.85 -5.01 -34.39
C GLN A 193 29.92 -3.63 -33.70
N GLU A 194 31.10 -3.03 -33.67
CA GLU A 194 31.27 -1.61 -33.39
C GLU A 194 30.67 -0.78 -34.54
N GLU A 195 30.05 0.37 -34.23
CA GLU A 195 30.30 1.58 -35.02
C GLU A 195 30.17 2.83 -34.13
N ASP A 196 31.33 3.46 -33.91
CA ASP A 196 31.48 4.77 -33.29
C ASP A 196 31.07 5.88 -34.29
N LYS A 197 30.26 6.85 -33.85
CA LYS A 197 30.28 8.23 -34.36
C LYS A 197 29.97 9.26 -33.28
N ASP A 198 31.04 9.72 -32.65
CA ASP A 198 31.13 11.02 -32.00
C ASP A 198 30.75 12.18 -32.94
N SER A 199 30.10 13.25 -32.44
CA SER A 199 30.39 14.68 -32.77
C SER A 199 29.28 15.70 -32.44
N GLN A 200 29.61 16.59 -31.49
CA GLN A 200 29.49 18.06 -31.57
C GLN A 200 28.12 18.78 -31.60
N GLN A 201 27.88 19.56 -30.54
CA GLN A 201 27.17 20.85 -30.62
C GLN A 201 28.04 21.89 -31.38
N PRO A 202 27.44 22.91 -32.01
CA PRO A 202 27.53 24.25 -31.40
C PRO A 202 26.25 25.12 -31.56
N GLY A 203 26.01 26.03 -30.62
CA GLY A 203 24.84 26.93 -30.63
C GLY A 203 25.13 28.38 -31.05
N LYS A 204 24.11 29.27 -30.98
CA LYS A 204 24.28 30.74 -30.84
C LYS A 204 22.97 31.50 -30.52
N ARG A 205 23.15 32.59 -29.76
CA ARG A 205 22.29 33.79 -29.50
C ARG A 205 21.33 34.16 -30.65
N ARG A 206 20.22 34.88 -30.47
CA ARG A 206 19.84 36.09 -29.66
C ARG A 206 18.28 36.21 -29.74
N LYS A 207 17.49 36.97 -28.98
CA LYS A 207 17.54 38.42 -28.67
C LYS A 207 16.32 38.78 -27.78
N GLU A 208 16.47 39.63 -26.76
CA GLU A 208 15.35 40.37 -26.11
C GLU A 208 15.16 41.76 -26.77
N PRO A 209 14.11 42.50 -26.39
CA PRO A 209 14.39 43.79 -25.73
C PRO A 209 13.50 44.15 -24.51
N GLU A 210 14.12 44.89 -23.57
CA GLU A 210 13.53 45.78 -22.52
C GLU A 210 12.54 46.82 -23.12
N GLU A 211 11.70 47.59 -22.41
CA GLU A 211 11.61 48.17 -21.04
C GLU A 211 10.11 48.21 -20.57
N LYS A 212 9.60 48.79 -19.45
CA LYS A 212 10.09 49.63 -18.32
C LYS A 212 9.13 49.48 -17.10
N PRO A 213 9.53 49.73 -15.82
CA PRO A 213 8.63 49.62 -14.67
C PRO A 213 8.00 50.95 -14.19
N VAL A 214 6.79 50.90 -13.62
CA VAL A 214 6.24 51.97 -12.76
C VAL A 214 5.42 51.36 -11.61
N SER A 215 5.77 51.75 -10.39
CA SER A 215 4.92 51.78 -9.18
C SER A 215 4.95 53.23 -8.69
N PRO A 216 3.92 53.78 -7.99
CA PRO A 216 3.91 53.61 -6.53
C PRO A 216 2.53 53.61 -5.83
N GLU A 217 2.57 53.12 -4.58
CA GLU A 217 1.85 53.60 -3.36
C GLU A 217 0.31 53.68 -3.30
N GLY A 218 -0.24 53.43 -2.08
CA GLY A 218 -1.69 53.61 -1.84
C GLY A 218 -2.31 52.97 -0.59
N GLU A 219 -1.60 52.95 0.54
CA GLU A 219 -2.10 53.15 1.92
C GLU A 219 -3.49 52.63 2.43
N ARG A 220 -3.48 52.13 3.68
CA ARG A 220 -4.57 52.02 4.70
C ARG A 220 -5.42 50.75 4.82
N ALA A 221 -5.04 49.94 5.81
CA ALA A 221 -5.98 49.38 6.80
C ALA A 221 -6.25 50.42 7.92
N PRO A 222 -6.89 50.12 9.08
CA PRO A 222 -7.79 49.02 9.44
C PRO A 222 -9.11 49.52 10.11
N LYS A 223 -10.17 48.70 10.19
CA LYS A 223 -11.18 48.82 11.26
C LYS A 223 -11.61 47.47 11.84
N ARG A 224 -11.83 47.47 13.15
CA ARG A 224 -12.00 46.35 14.08
C ARG A 224 -13.45 46.28 14.61
N LEU A 225 -13.84 45.10 15.13
CA LEU A 225 -15.04 44.83 15.96
C LEU A 225 -16.37 44.89 15.16
N ARG A 226 -17.44 44.17 15.53
CA ARG A 226 -17.82 43.60 16.85
C ARG A 226 -18.79 42.42 16.66
N CYS A 227 -18.83 41.46 17.60
CA CYS A 227 -19.91 40.46 17.67
C CYS A 227 -21.28 41.10 17.89
N LEU A 228 -22.33 40.45 17.41
CA LEU A 228 -23.60 40.37 18.15
C LEU A 228 -24.22 38.99 17.94
N GLU A 229 -24.56 38.33 19.04
CA GLU A 229 -25.37 37.11 19.05
C GLU A 229 -26.84 37.47 18.80
N LYS A 230 -27.61 36.51 18.28
CA LYS A 230 -29.01 36.34 18.68
C LYS A 230 -29.46 34.89 18.50
N GLU A 231 -30.16 34.41 19.51
CA GLU A 231 -30.51 33.00 19.70
C GLU A 231 -31.80 32.59 18.98
N GLY A 232 -31.99 31.28 18.83
CA GLY A 232 -33.25 30.63 19.20
C GLY A 232 -34.40 30.62 18.20
N HIS A 233 -34.60 29.46 17.55
CA HIS A 233 -35.83 28.69 17.77
C HIS A 233 -35.66 27.20 17.42
N GLU A 234 -36.23 26.34 18.25
CA GLU A 234 -36.26 24.87 18.07
C GLU A 234 -37.47 24.39 17.24
N GLU A 235 -37.53 23.05 17.07
CA GLU A 235 -38.67 22.22 16.63
C GLU A 235 -38.94 22.16 15.11
N LYS A 236 -39.33 21.02 14.51
CA LYS A 236 -39.68 19.69 15.08
C LYS A 236 -39.47 18.56 14.04
N ARG A 237 -39.37 17.32 14.53
CA ARG A 237 -39.61 16.07 13.77
C ARG A 237 -41.04 16.01 13.21
N PRO A 238 -41.30 15.14 12.22
CA PRO A 238 -42.16 13.99 12.57
C PRO A 238 -41.65 12.64 12.03
N GLU A 239 -42.10 11.56 12.68
CA GLU A 239 -41.99 10.17 12.23
C GLU A 239 -43.41 9.63 11.93
N HIS A 240 -43.49 8.66 11.01
CA HIS A 240 -44.57 7.68 10.81
C HIS A 240 -46.05 8.12 10.72
N GLU A 241 -46.74 7.64 9.67
CA GLU A 241 -47.71 6.55 9.85
C GLU A 241 -48.07 5.86 8.52
N SER A 242 -48.59 4.63 8.63
CA SER A 242 -48.95 3.73 7.54
C SER A 242 -50.46 3.70 7.33
N LEU A 243 -50.97 3.47 6.12
CA LEU A 243 -52.22 2.72 5.93
C LEU A 243 -52.40 2.19 4.50
N GLU A 244 -52.95 0.98 4.44
CA GLU A 244 -53.36 0.27 3.23
C GLU A 244 -54.72 0.78 2.72
N SER A 245 -55.00 0.56 1.43
CA SER A 245 -56.38 0.32 0.97
C SER A 245 -56.40 -0.69 -0.18
N LEU A 246 -57.44 -1.53 -0.17
CA LEU A 246 -57.64 -2.70 -1.02
C LEU A 246 -58.66 -2.44 -2.14
N ALA A 247 -58.75 -3.41 -3.06
CA ALA A 247 -59.91 -3.71 -3.92
C ALA A 247 -60.20 -2.71 -5.07
N ASP A 248 -60.73 -3.12 -6.23
CA ASP A 248 -60.92 -4.42 -6.90
C ASP A 248 -61.20 -4.13 -8.39
N GLY A 249 -61.11 -5.09 -9.32
CA GLY A 249 -61.27 -4.75 -10.75
C GLY A 249 -61.26 -5.80 -11.86
N GLY A 250 -61.13 -7.11 -11.59
CA GLY A 250 -61.53 -8.21 -12.49
C GLY A 250 -60.91 -8.38 -13.91
N GLY A 251 -61.09 -9.58 -14.51
CA GLY A 251 -60.89 -9.81 -15.96
C GLY A 251 -60.04 -11.03 -16.37
N ALA A 252 -60.60 -12.24 -16.23
CA ALA A 252 -59.97 -13.55 -16.44
C ALA A 252 -59.44 -13.89 -17.86
N SER A 253 -58.67 -14.99 -17.93
CA SER A 253 -58.42 -15.89 -19.11
C SER A 253 -57.41 -15.42 -20.18
N SER A 254 -56.60 -16.27 -20.85
CA SER A 254 -56.44 -17.76 -20.80
C SER A 254 -55.21 -18.28 -21.59
N ILE A 255 -54.71 -19.46 -21.19
CA ILE A 255 -54.21 -20.58 -22.04
C ILE A 255 -52.89 -20.43 -22.86
N THR A 256 -51.87 -21.14 -22.38
CA THR A 256 -51.07 -22.20 -23.05
C THR A 256 -50.93 -22.23 -24.60
N ASN A 257 -49.69 -22.16 -25.13
CA ASN A 257 -48.95 -23.33 -25.67
C ASN A 257 -47.62 -23.02 -26.43
N GLN A 258 -46.61 -23.88 -26.17
CA GLN A 258 -45.64 -24.51 -27.10
C GLN A 258 -44.68 -23.70 -28.01
N ALA A 259 -43.41 -23.69 -27.60
CA ALA A 259 -42.22 -24.23 -28.28
C ALA A 259 -42.18 -24.43 -29.82
N VAL A 260 -41.08 -23.95 -30.43
CA VAL A 260 -40.44 -24.51 -31.65
C VAL A 260 -38.92 -24.57 -31.45
N MET A 261 -38.25 -25.58 -32.01
CA MET A 261 -36.80 -25.82 -31.92
C MET A 261 -35.93 -24.78 -32.66
N GLY A 262 -34.65 -24.67 -32.26
CA GLY A 262 -33.61 -23.95 -33.01
C GLY A 262 -33.05 -24.73 -34.21
N PRO A 263 -31.99 -24.19 -34.85
CA PRO A 263 -30.74 -24.95 -34.86
C PRO A 263 -29.47 -24.11 -34.62
N GLU A 264 -28.55 -24.68 -33.85
CA GLU A 264 -27.09 -24.42 -33.82
C GLU A 264 -26.39 -25.41 -34.79
N PRO A 265 -25.07 -25.33 -35.07
CA PRO A 265 -24.13 -24.20 -35.01
C PRO A 265 -23.38 -24.00 -36.35
N SER A 266 -22.45 -23.03 -36.44
CA SER A 266 -21.35 -23.12 -37.42
C SER A 266 -20.08 -22.41 -36.95
N GLU A 267 -18.94 -23.11 -37.05
CA GLU A 267 -17.64 -22.67 -36.53
C GLU A 267 -16.82 -21.87 -37.55
N ALA A 268 -16.35 -20.69 -37.15
CA ALA A 268 -15.06 -20.10 -37.53
C ALA A 268 -14.76 -18.94 -36.55
N GLY A 269 -13.58 -18.77 -35.95
CA GLY A 269 -12.31 -19.45 -36.20
C GLY A 269 -11.19 -18.41 -36.39
N GLN A 270 -10.47 -18.10 -35.30
CA GLN A 270 -9.17 -17.39 -35.29
C GLN A 270 -9.20 -15.90 -35.70
N SER A 271 -8.89 -14.96 -34.81
CA SER A 271 -7.47 -14.62 -34.58
C SER A 271 -7.20 -13.96 -33.22
N LEU A 272 -6.77 -14.76 -32.24
CA LEU A 272 -6.18 -14.25 -31.00
C LEU A 272 -4.68 -13.99 -31.24
N LYS A 273 -4.35 -12.80 -31.75
CA LYS A 273 -2.96 -12.31 -31.89
C LYS A 273 -2.87 -10.85 -31.47
N ASP A 274 -2.60 -10.65 -30.17
CA ASP A 274 -1.69 -9.61 -29.66
C ASP A 274 -1.49 -9.75 -28.14
N ALA A 275 -0.78 -10.82 -27.76
CA ALA A 275 -0.32 -11.06 -26.38
C ALA A 275 1.18 -11.36 -26.39
N LYS A 276 1.99 -10.41 -26.88
CA LYS A 276 3.44 -10.59 -27.03
C LYS A 276 4.19 -9.99 -25.84
N GLY A 277 4.38 -10.80 -24.79
CA GLY A 277 5.13 -10.36 -23.61
C GLY A 277 4.93 -11.15 -22.31
N LEU A 278 4.87 -12.48 -22.37
CA LEU A 278 5.00 -13.34 -21.18
C LEU A 278 6.36 -14.05 -21.25
N PRO A 279 7.19 -14.06 -20.19
CA PRO A 279 8.40 -14.86 -20.17
C PRO A 279 8.03 -16.35 -20.09
N GLU A 280 8.56 -17.13 -21.02
CA GLU A 280 8.37 -18.58 -21.07
C GLU A 280 9.11 -19.26 -19.89
N SER A 281 8.59 -20.41 -19.44
CA SER A 281 9.06 -21.22 -18.28
C SER A 281 9.19 -20.51 -16.93
N LEU A 282 8.07 -20.01 -16.38
CA LEU A 282 7.89 -19.87 -14.93
C LEU A 282 7.30 -21.17 -14.37
N GLU A 283 8.11 -21.99 -13.69
CA GLU A 283 7.65 -23.24 -13.07
C GLU A 283 7.13 -23.02 -11.64
N LEU A 284 6.06 -23.74 -11.28
CA LEU A 284 5.61 -23.82 -9.88
C LEU A 284 6.59 -24.69 -9.08
N PRO A 285 6.80 -24.42 -7.78
CA PRO A 285 7.51 -25.36 -6.92
C PRO A 285 6.80 -26.72 -6.94
N LYS A 286 7.55 -27.83 -7.02
CA LYS A 286 6.99 -29.18 -7.21
C LYS A 286 5.92 -29.53 -6.16
N VAL A 287 6.20 -29.19 -4.90
CA VAL A 287 5.26 -29.33 -3.77
C VAL A 287 3.92 -28.65 -4.03
N ILE A 288 3.91 -27.52 -4.73
CA ILE A 288 2.69 -26.77 -5.05
C ILE A 288 2.01 -27.37 -6.28
N GLN A 289 2.78 -27.75 -7.29
CA GLN A 289 2.30 -28.41 -8.51
C GLN A 289 1.52 -29.69 -8.18
N ASP A 290 2.02 -30.50 -7.25
CA ASP A 290 1.37 -31.73 -6.77
C ASP A 290 0.06 -31.47 -6.00
N GLN A 291 -0.11 -30.26 -5.44
CA GLN A 291 -1.30 -29.86 -4.66
C GLN A 291 -2.34 -29.08 -5.48
N VAL A 292 -2.02 -28.62 -6.70
CA VAL A 292 -2.98 -27.94 -7.59
C VAL A 292 -4.29 -28.74 -7.76
N PRO A 293 -4.29 -30.08 -7.98
CA PRO A 293 -5.54 -30.83 -8.10
C PRO A 293 -6.40 -30.79 -6.83
N ARG A 294 -5.79 -30.75 -5.63
CA ARG A 294 -6.51 -30.62 -4.36
C ARG A 294 -7.10 -29.23 -4.20
N LEU A 295 -6.32 -28.19 -4.49
CA LEU A 295 -6.78 -26.80 -4.47
C LEU A 295 -7.94 -26.58 -5.46
N GLN A 296 -7.87 -27.13 -6.67
CA GLN A 296 -8.97 -27.11 -7.63
C GLN A 296 -10.22 -27.83 -7.09
N GLN A 297 -10.06 -28.96 -6.39
CA GLN A 297 -11.19 -29.68 -5.78
C GLN A 297 -11.83 -28.88 -4.63
N LEU A 298 -11.03 -28.22 -3.79
CA LEU A 298 -11.52 -27.31 -2.73
C LEU A 298 -12.27 -26.11 -3.31
N LEU A 299 -11.78 -25.52 -4.41
CA LEU A 299 -12.50 -24.44 -5.09
C LEU A 299 -13.82 -24.92 -5.74
N LYS A 300 -13.86 -26.16 -6.23
CA LYS A 300 -15.09 -26.79 -6.73
C LYS A 300 -16.11 -27.10 -5.64
N THR A 301 -15.70 -27.36 -4.40
CA THR A 301 -16.65 -27.48 -3.26
C THR A 301 -17.16 -26.11 -2.84
N LEU A 302 -16.30 -25.10 -2.76
CA LEU A 302 -16.71 -23.70 -2.51
C LEU A 302 -17.73 -23.17 -3.54
N GLY A 303 -17.61 -23.58 -4.80
CA GLY A 303 -18.54 -23.20 -5.86
C GLY A 303 -19.94 -23.84 -5.76
N LYS A 304 -20.15 -24.83 -4.90
CA LYS A 304 -21.43 -25.60 -4.84
C LYS A 304 -22.41 -25.12 -3.76
N GLY A 305 -21.98 -24.29 -2.81
CA GLY A 305 -22.84 -23.75 -1.76
C GLY A 305 -22.14 -23.57 -0.42
N LEU A 306 -22.82 -22.92 0.53
CA LEU A 306 -22.31 -22.65 1.89
C LEU A 306 -22.50 -23.83 2.87
N GLU A 307 -22.85 -25.02 2.38
CA GLU A 307 -23.13 -26.18 3.22
C GLU A 307 -21.81 -26.79 3.76
N GLY A 308 -21.47 -26.46 5.01
CA GLY A 308 -20.52 -27.22 5.83
C GLY A 308 -19.07 -26.71 5.88
N LEU A 309 -18.78 -25.45 5.54
CA LEU A 309 -17.41 -24.89 5.58
C LEU A 309 -17.27 -23.63 6.46
N GLU A 310 -17.82 -23.69 7.67
CA GLU A 310 -17.35 -22.85 8.79
C GLU A 310 -16.07 -23.50 9.34
N GLY A 311 -14.92 -23.12 8.77
CA GLY A 311 -13.67 -23.85 8.98
C GLY A 311 -12.41 -23.02 8.76
N THR A 312 -11.36 -23.40 9.48
CA THR A 312 -9.99 -22.89 9.36
C THR A 312 -9.47 -22.98 7.92
N PRO A 313 -8.54 -22.10 7.51
CA PRO A 313 -8.00 -22.16 6.15
C PRO A 313 -7.31 -23.51 5.92
N PRO A 314 -7.59 -24.22 4.80
CA PRO A 314 -6.90 -25.46 4.48
C PRO A 314 -5.39 -25.24 4.37
N VAL A 315 -4.61 -26.23 4.84
CA VAL A 315 -3.14 -26.14 4.92
C VAL A 315 -2.51 -25.90 3.55
N GLU A 316 -3.14 -26.38 2.47
CA GLU A 316 -2.72 -26.15 1.09
C GLU A 316 -2.70 -24.66 0.69
N LEU A 317 -3.45 -23.78 1.37
CA LEU A 317 -3.37 -22.32 1.14
C LEU A 317 -2.17 -21.65 1.83
N GLN A 318 -1.54 -22.29 2.82
CA GLN A 318 -0.32 -21.77 3.44
C GLN A 318 0.85 -21.78 2.45
N LEU A 319 0.84 -22.69 1.47
CA LEU A 319 1.80 -22.76 0.36
C LEU A 319 1.87 -21.47 -0.49
N LEU A 320 0.85 -20.60 -0.43
CA LEU A 320 0.89 -19.27 -1.05
C LEU A 320 1.98 -18.35 -0.46
N GLN A 321 2.53 -18.69 0.71
CA GLN A 321 3.65 -17.99 1.33
C GLN A 321 5.00 -18.38 0.71
N GLU A 322 5.12 -19.61 0.19
CA GLU A 322 6.34 -20.11 -0.48
C GLU A 322 6.44 -19.65 -1.96
N CYS A 323 5.31 -19.25 -2.55
CA CYS A 323 5.27 -18.70 -3.91
C CYS A 323 5.88 -17.30 -4.01
N SER A 324 6.69 -17.07 -5.06
CA SER A 324 6.92 -15.72 -5.57
C SER A 324 5.64 -15.14 -6.22
N PRO A 325 5.51 -13.80 -6.36
CA PRO A 325 4.31 -13.20 -6.95
C PRO A 325 3.99 -13.68 -8.37
N GLY A 326 5.00 -14.02 -9.18
CA GLY A 326 4.80 -14.59 -10.52
C GLY A 326 4.25 -16.03 -10.49
N GLN A 327 4.67 -16.82 -9.51
CA GLN A 327 4.12 -18.17 -9.28
C GLN A 327 2.70 -18.11 -8.72
N VAL A 328 2.38 -17.12 -7.87
CA VAL A 328 0.99 -16.87 -7.44
C VAL A 328 0.11 -16.52 -8.64
N ASP A 329 0.57 -15.70 -9.60
CA ASP A 329 -0.21 -15.31 -10.78
C ASP A 329 -0.53 -16.54 -11.67
N LEU A 330 0.48 -17.38 -11.92
CA LEU A 330 0.32 -18.65 -12.62
C LEU A 330 -0.64 -19.61 -11.90
N LEU A 331 -0.50 -19.75 -10.58
CA LEU A 331 -1.39 -20.58 -9.76
C LEU A 331 -2.82 -20.04 -9.81
N CYS A 332 -3.02 -18.73 -9.72
CA CYS A 332 -4.35 -18.11 -9.83
C CYS A 332 -5.04 -18.42 -11.17
N ALA A 333 -4.26 -18.45 -12.26
CA ALA A 333 -4.75 -18.86 -13.58
C ALA A 333 -5.10 -20.35 -13.65
N GLN A 334 -4.24 -21.24 -13.13
CA GLN A 334 -4.49 -22.69 -13.07
C GLN A 334 -5.67 -23.07 -12.18
N LEU A 335 -5.91 -22.29 -11.11
CA LEU A 335 -7.04 -22.42 -10.20
C LEU A 335 -8.33 -21.75 -10.72
N GLN A 336 -8.26 -21.03 -11.84
CA GLN A 336 -9.39 -20.32 -12.45
C GLN A 336 -10.11 -19.36 -11.48
N LEU A 337 -9.36 -18.71 -10.56
CA LEU A 337 -9.93 -17.81 -9.54
C LEU A 337 -10.84 -16.68 -10.11
N PRO A 338 -10.59 -16.10 -11.30
CA PRO A 338 -11.50 -15.13 -11.91
C PRO A 338 -12.90 -15.68 -12.22
N GLN A 339 -13.08 -17.01 -12.31
CA GLN A 339 -14.33 -17.69 -12.70
C GLN A 339 -15.17 -18.18 -11.50
N LEU A 340 -14.68 -18.03 -10.26
CA LEU A 340 -15.43 -18.44 -9.06
C LEU A 340 -16.79 -17.71 -8.96
N LEU A 341 -17.78 -18.33 -8.32
CA LEU A 341 -19.01 -17.62 -7.93
C LEU A 341 -18.74 -16.69 -6.74
N ASP A 342 -19.53 -15.63 -6.58
CA ASP A 342 -19.32 -14.62 -5.53
C ASP A 342 -19.40 -15.20 -4.10
N THR A 343 -20.15 -16.30 -3.90
CA THR A 343 -20.16 -17.08 -2.65
C THR A 343 -18.81 -17.73 -2.37
N GLY A 344 -18.23 -18.43 -3.36
CA GLY A 344 -16.92 -19.05 -3.25
C GLY A 344 -15.78 -18.02 -3.18
N LEU A 345 -15.93 -16.87 -3.83
CA LEU A 345 -15.02 -15.73 -3.70
C LEU A 345 -14.99 -15.21 -2.26
N LEU A 346 -16.16 -14.95 -1.65
CA LEU A 346 -16.24 -14.48 -0.27
C LEU A 346 -15.59 -15.48 0.69
N GLN A 347 -15.91 -16.76 0.57
CA GLN A 347 -15.34 -17.79 1.44
C GLN A 347 -13.82 -17.95 1.26
N LEU A 348 -13.32 -17.89 0.02
CA LEU A 348 -11.88 -17.88 -0.24
C LEU A 348 -11.21 -16.64 0.39
N CYS A 349 -11.85 -15.47 0.32
CA CYS A 349 -11.35 -14.26 1.00
C CYS A 349 -11.30 -14.46 2.52
N THR A 350 -12.32 -15.07 3.14
CA THR A 350 -12.32 -15.43 4.56
C THR A 350 -11.12 -16.30 4.92
N TRP A 351 -10.82 -17.34 4.13
CA TRP A 351 -9.65 -18.19 4.35
C TRP A 351 -8.32 -17.44 4.16
N LEU A 352 -8.17 -16.63 3.11
CA LEU A 352 -6.96 -15.81 2.88
C LEU A 352 -6.74 -14.73 3.96
N LEU A 353 -7.81 -14.25 4.58
CA LEU A 353 -7.77 -13.33 5.73
C LEU A 353 -7.37 -14.04 7.03
N ALA A 354 -7.71 -15.32 7.17
CA ALA A 354 -7.36 -16.16 8.33
C ALA A 354 -5.94 -16.76 8.26
N LEU A 355 -5.21 -16.62 7.15
CA LEU A 355 -3.82 -17.07 7.04
C LEU A 355 -2.91 -16.34 8.04
N SER A 356 -2.00 -17.11 8.65
CA SER A 356 -0.89 -16.66 9.48
C SER A 356 0.37 -17.44 9.09
N PRO A 357 1.52 -16.79 8.83
CA PRO A 357 1.69 -15.35 8.68
C PRO A 357 0.87 -14.74 7.53
N ASP A 358 0.73 -13.42 7.56
CA ASP A 358 0.03 -12.63 6.55
C ASP A 358 0.67 -12.76 5.15
N LEU A 359 -0.15 -12.58 4.11
CA LEU A 359 0.33 -12.56 2.73
C LEU A 359 1.31 -11.40 2.51
N SER A 360 2.40 -11.67 1.78
CA SER A 360 3.31 -10.62 1.33
C SER A 360 2.59 -9.60 0.44
N LEU A 361 3.01 -8.34 0.47
CA LEU A 361 2.42 -7.27 -0.36
C LEU A 361 2.36 -7.67 -1.85
N GLY A 362 3.38 -8.37 -2.35
CA GLY A 362 3.41 -8.87 -3.74
C GLY A 362 2.29 -9.89 -4.00
N ASN A 363 2.20 -10.92 -3.16
CA ASN A 363 1.22 -12.00 -3.34
C ASN A 363 -0.21 -11.49 -3.12
N ALA A 364 -0.44 -10.61 -2.14
CA ALA A 364 -1.74 -9.94 -1.92
C ALA A 364 -2.15 -9.04 -3.10
N THR A 365 -1.20 -8.34 -3.75
CA THR A 365 -1.47 -7.52 -4.94
C THR A 365 -1.89 -8.38 -6.14
N VAL A 366 -1.21 -9.52 -6.34
CA VAL A 366 -1.53 -10.47 -7.42
C VAL A 366 -2.88 -11.15 -7.17
N LEU A 367 -3.12 -11.65 -5.96
CA LEU A 367 -4.41 -12.22 -5.56
C LEU A 367 -5.55 -11.22 -5.74
N THR A 368 -5.39 -9.97 -5.31
CA THR A 368 -6.43 -8.95 -5.53
C THR A 368 -6.75 -8.79 -7.02
N ARG A 369 -5.71 -8.72 -7.88
CA ARG A 369 -5.91 -8.59 -9.31
C ARG A 369 -6.70 -9.77 -9.88
N SER A 370 -6.31 -11.00 -9.54
CA SER A 370 -6.99 -12.20 -10.05
C SER A 370 -8.42 -12.37 -9.51
N LEU A 371 -8.63 -12.07 -8.23
CA LEU A 371 -9.93 -12.25 -7.57
C LEU A 371 -10.96 -11.19 -8.00
N PHE A 372 -10.54 -9.92 -8.12
CA PHE A 372 -11.47 -8.79 -8.23
C PHE A 372 -11.39 -7.99 -9.53
N LEU A 373 -10.23 -7.85 -10.20
CA LEU A 373 -10.09 -6.89 -11.30
C LEU A 373 -11.05 -7.19 -12.46
N GLY A 374 -11.06 -8.44 -12.95
CA GLY A 374 -11.93 -8.86 -14.05
C GLY A 374 -13.42 -8.67 -13.74
N ARG A 375 -13.84 -8.99 -12.50
CA ARG A 375 -15.21 -8.80 -12.01
C ARG A 375 -15.60 -7.33 -12.02
N ILE A 376 -14.78 -6.46 -11.44
CA ILE A 376 -15.05 -5.03 -11.32
C ILE A 376 -15.12 -4.39 -12.71
N VAL A 377 -14.16 -4.67 -13.59
CA VAL A 377 -14.17 -4.13 -14.97
C VAL A 377 -15.40 -4.60 -15.75
N SER A 378 -15.95 -5.79 -15.47
CA SER A 378 -17.13 -6.34 -16.14
C SER A 378 -18.48 -5.92 -15.54
N LEU A 379 -18.51 -5.07 -14.50
CA LEU A 379 -19.76 -4.61 -13.90
C LEU A 379 -20.58 -3.74 -14.86
N THR A 380 -21.81 -4.14 -15.14
CA THR A 380 -22.83 -3.34 -15.85
C THR A 380 -23.85 -2.69 -14.91
N SER A 381 -23.86 -3.10 -13.63
CA SER A 381 -24.71 -2.60 -12.55
C SER A 381 -23.92 -2.58 -11.23
N SER A 382 -24.49 -2.02 -10.16
CA SER A 382 -23.87 -2.02 -8.83
C SER A 382 -23.46 -3.43 -8.40
N ALA A 383 -22.28 -3.53 -7.77
CA ALA A 383 -21.70 -4.80 -7.37
C ALA A 383 -22.61 -5.59 -6.42
N SER A 384 -22.55 -6.92 -6.50
CA SER A 384 -23.28 -7.78 -5.57
C SER A 384 -22.86 -7.51 -4.13
N ARG A 385 -23.76 -7.75 -3.16
CA ARG A 385 -23.43 -7.63 -1.73
C ARG A 385 -22.24 -8.53 -1.36
N LEU A 386 -22.17 -9.73 -1.93
CA LEU A 386 -21.09 -10.70 -1.68
C LEU A 386 -19.75 -10.20 -2.22
N LEU A 387 -19.69 -9.74 -3.47
CA LEU A 387 -18.49 -9.14 -4.07
C LEU A 387 -18.03 -7.93 -3.26
N THR A 388 -18.97 -7.06 -2.86
CA THR A 388 -18.68 -5.87 -2.04
C THR A 388 -18.10 -6.26 -0.68
N THR A 389 -18.71 -7.22 0.03
CA THR A 389 -18.21 -7.70 1.34
C THR A 389 -16.85 -8.40 1.23
N ALA A 390 -16.63 -9.20 0.19
CA ALA A 390 -15.34 -9.85 -0.06
C ALA A 390 -14.24 -8.81 -0.33
N LEU A 391 -14.53 -7.81 -1.15
CA LEU A 391 -13.59 -6.73 -1.48
C LEU A 391 -13.28 -5.83 -0.28
N THR A 392 -14.29 -5.40 0.49
CA THR A 392 -14.06 -4.51 1.63
C THR A 392 -13.35 -5.20 2.78
N SER A 393 -13.71 -6.44 3.11
CA SER A 393 -13.00 -7.24 4.14
C SER A 393 -11.54 -7.51 3.74
N PHE A 394 -11.28 -7.83 2.46
CA PHE A 394 -9.91 -7.99 1.97
C PHE A 394 -9.13 -6.67 1.99
N CYS A 395 -9.78 -5.54 1.67
CA CYS A 395 -9.21 -4.21 1.81
C CYS A 395 -8.90 -3.85 3.27
N THR A 396 -9.69 -4.29 4.26
CA THR A 396 -9.43 -3.95 5.66
C THR A 396 -8.10 -4.52 6.16
N LYS A 397 -7.70 -5.71 5.69
CA LYS A 397 -6.41 -6.34 6.04
C LYS A 397 -5.27 -5.95 5.11
N TYR A 398 -5.53 -5.81 3.81
CA TYR A 398 -4.50 -5.55 2.79
C TYR A 398 -4.75 -4.25 1.98
N PRO A 399 -4.96 -3.09 2.63
CA PRO A 399 -5.51 -1.89 1.98
C PRO A 399 -4.64 -1.36 0.83
N TYR A 400 -3.31 -1.33 1.02
CA TYR A 400 -2.40 -0.88 -0.04
C TYR A 400 -2.32 -1.86 -1.21
N ALA A 401 -2.35 -3.17 -0.94
CA ALA A 401 -2.34 -4.19 -2.00
C ALA A 401 -3.60 -4.08 -2.87
N VAL A 402 -4.77 -3.94 -2.22
CA VAL A 402 -6.06 -3.80 -2.92
C VAL A 402 -6.08 -2.56 -3.79
N CYS A 403 -5.75 -1.41 -3.20
CA CYS A 403 -5.76 -0.14 -3.92
C CYS A 403 -4.74 -0.13 -5.05
N ARG A 404 -3.50 -0.60 -4.83
CA ARG A 404 -2.47 -0.67 -5.87
C ARG A 404 -2.88 -1.56 -7.05
N ALA A 405 -3.52 -2.69 -6.78
CA ALA A 405 -3.93 -3.65 -7.80
C ALA A 405 -5.11 -3.18 -8.65
N LEU A 406 -6.05 -2.42 -8.07
CA LEU A 406 -7.31 -2.05 -8.72
C LEU A 406 -7.32 -0.61 -9.25
N LEU A 407 -6.80 0.37 -8.51
CA LEU A 407 -6.99 1.80 -8.76
C LEU A 407 -6.55 2.22 -10.17
N GLY A 408 -5.31 1.90 -10.55
CA GLY A 408 -4.78 2.18 -11.89
C GLY A 408 -5.52 1.40 -12.99
N PRO A 409 -5.55 0.05 -12.94
CA PRO A 409 -6.16 -0.75 -13.99
C PRO A 409 -7.67 -0.50 -14.21
N VAL A 410 -8.44 -0.26 -13.15
CA VAL A 410 -9.88 0.06 -13.28
C VAL A 410 -10.07 1.47 -13.84
N LEU A 411 -9.35 2.50 -13.36
CA LEU A 411 -9.44 3.85 -13.93
C LEU A 411 -8.98 3.92 -15.39
N GLN A 412 -8.03 3.06 -15.80
CA GLN A 412 -7.58 2.96 -17.20
C GLN A 412 -8.47 2.08 -18.08
N ALA A 413 -9.44 1.34 -17.52
CA ALA A 413 -10.30 0.46 -18.30
C ALA A 413 -11.18 1.26 -19.29
N PRO A 414 -11.36 0.78 -20.54
CA PRO A 414 -12.33 1.34 -21.46
C PRO A 414 -13.74 1.08 -20.94
N GLY A 415 -14.62 2.08 -21.00
CA GLY A 415 -16.01 1.94 -20.56
C GLY A 415 -16.22 1.83 -19.05
N ILE A 416 -15.26 2.27 -18.22
CA ILE A 416 -15.49 2.47 -16.78
C ILE A 416 -16.77 3.30 -16.56
N GLY A 417 -17.65 2.84 -15.68
CA GLY A 417 -18.92 3.50 -15.37
C GLY A 417 -19.12 3.71 -13.87
N PRO A 418 -20.34 4.14 -13.46
CA PRO A 418 -20.66 4.48 -12.08
C PRO A 418 -20.43 3.36 -11.07
N ALA A 419 -20.71 2.10 -11.43
CA ALA A 419 -20.54 0.95 -10.54
C ALA A 419 -19.07 0.72 -10.15
N GLN A 420 -18.15 0.89 -11.10
CA GLN A 420 -16.71 0.82 -10.85
C GLN A 420 -16.23 2.03 -10.04
N THR A 421 -16.69 3.24 -10.36
CA THR A 421 -16.31 4.44 -9.61
C THR A 421 -16.81 4.40 -8.18
N GLU A 422 -18.02 3.92 -7.93
CA GLU A 422 -18.60 3.75 -6.59
C GLU A 422 -17.73 2.85 -5.72
N LEU A 423 -17.30 1.69 -6.25
CA LEU A 423 -16.37 0.79 -5.54
C LEU A 423 -15.01 1.43 -5.27
N LEU A 424 -14.41 2.11 -6.25
CA LEU A 424 -13.13 2.79 -6.05
C LEU A 424 -13.23 3.91 -5.00
N CYS A 425 -14.30 4.72 -5.07
CA CYS A 425 -14.59 5.75 -4.08
C CYS A 425 -14.78 5.14 -2.68
N CYS A 426 -15.53 4.04 -2.56
CA CYS A 426 -15.69 3.29 -1.31
C CYS A 426 -14.33 2.85 -0.72
N LEU A 427 -13.47 2.23 -1.54
CA LEU A 427 -12.11 1.84 -1.14
C LEU A 427 -11.28 3.05 -0.68
N THR A 428 -11.27 4.17 -1.42
CA THR A 428 -10.53 5.38 -0.99
C THR A 428 -11.03 5.98 0.32
N LYS A 429 -12.27 5.71 0.73
CA LYS A 429 -12.91 6.21 1.95
C LYS A 429 -12.77 5.27 3.15
N ASP A 430 -12.16 4.09 2.98
CA ASP A 430 -11.99 3.09 4.05
C ASP A 430 -11.16 3.64 5.23
N LYS A 431 -11.71 3.59 6.44
CA LYS A 431 -11.05 4.05 7.67
C LYS A 431 -9.76 3.27 7.98
N ALA A 432 -9.60 2.05 7.48
CA ALA A 432 -8.38 1.24 7.64
C ALA A 432 -7.17 1.75 6.83
N LEU A 433 -7.36 2.68 5.88
CA LEU A 433 -6.26 3.27 5.13
C LEU A 433 -5.38 4.19 6.01
N GLU A 434 -4.17 3.72 6.33
CA GLU A 434 -3.11 4.52 6.97
C GLU A 434 -2.76 5.77 6.13
N PRO A 435 -2.33 6.90 6.75
CA PRO A 435 -1.95 8.12 6.03
C PRO A 435 -0.89 7.90 4.94
N ASP A 436 0.18 7.14 5.24
CA ASP A 436 1.22 6.76 4.27
C ASP A 436 0.63 6.13 3.00
N VAL A 437 -0.37 5.26 3.16
CA VAL A 437 -1.03 4.55 2.06
C VAL A 437 -1.88 5.51 1.23
N GLN A 438 -2.59 6.45 1.87
CA GLN A 438 -3.34 7.51 1.17
C GLN A 438 -2.41 8.37 0.30
N VAL A 439 -1.21 8.71 0.80
CA VAL A 439 -0.18 9.47 0.06
C VAL A 439 0.40 8.69 -1.12
N LEU A 440 0.57 7.36 -1.00
CA LEU A 440 0.99 6.48 -2.09
C LEU A 440 -0.11 6.36 -3.16
N MET A 441 -1.36 6.15 -2.76
CA MET A 441 -2.52 6.10 -3.67
C MET A 441 -2.72 7.41 -4.42
N LEU A 442 -2.61 8.55 -3.73
CA LEU A 442 -2.64 9.87 -4.36
C LEU A 442 -1.58 9.96 -5.46
N GLY A 443 -0.33 9.58 -5.15
CA GLY A 443 0.75 9.56 -6.15
C GLY A 443 0.38 8.75 -7.39
N GLN A 444 -0.17 7.55 -7.20
CA GLN A 444 -0.65 6.70 -8.29
C GLN A 444 -1.76 7.38 -9.11
N ILE A 445 -2.76 8.03 -8.49
CA ILE A 445 -3.84 8.76 -9.21
C ILE A 445 -3.29 9.97 -9.98
N LEU A 446 -2.34 10.71 -9.38
CA LEU A 446 -1.69 11.86 -10.01
C LEU A 446 -0.88 11.48 -11.25
N GLU A 447 -0.45 10.23 -11.41
CA GLU A 447 0.22 9.75 -12.63
C GLU A 447 -0.75 9.39 -13.77
N LEU A 448 -2.03 9.13 -13.48
CA LEU A 448 -3.02 8.69 -14.47
C LEU A 448 -3.51 9.82 -15.39
N PRO A 449 -4.05 9.49 -16.59
CA PRO A 449 -4.91 10.39 -17.35
C PRO A 449 -6.12 10.81 -16.52
N TRP A 450 -6.51 12.08 -16.62
CA TRP A 450 -7.65 12.63 -15.91
C TRP A 450 -8.89 12.62 -16.81
N LYS A 451 -10.03 12.27 -16.21
CA LYS A 451 -11.37 12.14 -16.81
C LYS A 451 -12.40 12.16 -15.68
N GLU A 452 -13.69 12.12 -16.01
CA GLU A 452 -14.80 12.26 -15.05
C GLU A 452 -14.65 11.31 -13.85
N GLU A 453 -14.30 10.04 -14.09
CA GLU A 453 -14.13 9.03 -13.06
C GLU A 453 -12.91 9.30 -12.16
N THR A 454 -11.80 9.76 -12.76
CA THR A 454 -10.58 10.13 -12.02
C THR A 454 -10.86 11.30 -11.08
N PHE A 455 -11.70 12.27 -11.49
CA PHE A 455 -12.10 13.38 -10.61
C PHE A 455 -12.88 12.88 -9.39
N LEU A 456 -13.83 11.96 -9.56
CA LEU A 456 -14.64 11.41 -8.45
C LEU A 456 -13.80 10.65 -7.41
N VAL A 457 -12.88 9.80 -7.88
CA VAL A 457 -12.01 9.01 -6.98
C VAL A 457 -10.97 9.91 -6.30
N LEU A 458 -10.39 10.87 -7.02
CA LEU A 458 -9.46 11.83 -6.44
C LEU A 458 -10.14 12.74 -5.42
N GLN A 459 -11.36 13.22 -5.71
CA GLN A 459 -12.14 14.04 -4.79
C GLN A 459 -12.50 13.25 -3.51
N SER A 460 -12.92 11.99 -3.67
CA SER A 460 -13.20 11.06 -2.56
C SER A 460 -12.00 10.83 -1.64
N LEU A 461 -10.78 10.75 -2.20
CA LEU A 461 -9.55 10.64 -1.43
C LEU A 461 -9.21 11.98 -0.75
N LEU A 462 -9.25 13.09 -1.48
CA LEU A 462 -8.90 14.42 -0.96
C LEU A 462 -9.88 14.97 0.08
N GLU A 463 -11.13 14.51 0.11
CA GLU A 463 -12.10 14.78 1.19
C GLU A 463 -11.55 14.41 2.58
N ARG A 464 -10.68 13.41 2.64
CA ARG A 464 -10.05 12.91 3.88
C ARG A 464 -8.97 13.81 4.47
N GLN A 465 -8.56 14.87 3.75
CA GLN A 465 -7.42 15.73 4.13
C GLN A 465 -6.10 14.92 4.19
N VAL A 466 -5.71 14.35 3.05
CA VAL A 466 -4.45 13.63 2.89
C VAL A 466 -3.29 14.61 3.00
N GLU A 467 -2.34 14.35 3.92
CA GLU A 467 -1.13 15.17 4.05
C GLU A 467 -0.29 15.10 2.76
N MET A 468 -0.17 16.20 2.04
CA MET A 468 0.52 16.25 0.74
C MET A 468 1.87 16.95 0.83
N PRO A 469 2.96 16.32 0.36
CA PRO A 469 4.22 17.02 0.17
C PRO A 469 4.09 18.01 -1.01
N PRO A 470 4.84 19.14 -1.00
CA PRO A 470 4.62 20.27 -1.92
C PRO A 470 4.83 19.90 -3.39
N GLU A 471 5.64 18.89 -3.70
CA GLU A 471 5.87 18.39 -5.06
C GLU A 471 4.60 17.74 -5.61
N LYS A 472 3.93 16.87 -4.82
CA LYS A 472 2.65 16.25 -5.21
C LYS A 472 1.53 17.27 -5.29
N PHE A 473 1.51 18.24 -4.37
CA PHE A 473 0.54 19.34 -4.44
C PHE A 473 0.73 20.19 -5.71
N SER A 474 1.97 20.47 -6.10
CA SER A 474 2.26 21.21 -7.33
C SER A 474 1.76 20.48 -8.58
N VAL A 475 1.95 19.16 -8.67
CA VAL A 475 1.42 18.32 -9.77
C VAL A 475 -0.12 18.29 -9.77
N LEU A 476 -0.76 18.23 -8.59
CA LEU A 476 -2.22 18.34 -8.45
C LEU A 476 -2.72 19.67 -9.04
N MET A 477 -2.08 20.79 -8.67
CA MET A 477 -2.47 22.13 -9.11
C MET A 477 -2.23 22.35 -10.62
N GLU A 478 -1.11 21.87 -11.17
CA GLU A 478 -0.84 21.90 -12.61
C GLU A 478 -1.94 21.17 -13.39
N LYS A 479 -2.28 19.94 -12.97
CA LYS A 479 -3.33 19.14 -13.62
C LYS A 479 -4.71 19.79 -13.49
N LEU A 480 -5.07 20.34 -12.34
CA LEU A 480 -6.34 21.05 -12.17
C LEU A 480 -6.47 22.22 -13.15
N CYS A 481 -5.44 23.07 -13.26
CA CYS A 481 -5.45 24.21 -14.16
C CYS A 481 -5.52 23.75 -15.64
N LYS A 482 -4.82 22.65 -15.97
CA LYS A 482 -4.78 22.09 -17.33
C LYS A 482 -6.09 21.46 -17.79
N GLU A 483 -6.80 20.73 -16.93
CA GLU A 483 -8.06 20.07 -17.31
C GLU A 483 -9.27 21.03 -17.33
N GLY A 484 -9.17 22.20 -16.68
CA GLY A 484 -10.26 23.19 -16.57
C GLY A 484 -10.95 23.59 -17.89
N PRO A 485 -10.22 23.89 -18.97
CA PRO A 485 -10.80 24.20 -20.28
C PRO A 485 -11.56 23.05 -20.94
N VAL A 486 -11.27 21.79 -20.57
CA VAL A 486 -11.93 20.58 -21.10
C VAL A 486 -13.12 20.19 -20.21
N ALA A 487 -13.00 20.38 -18.91
CA ALA A 487 -13.96 19.96 -17.88
C ALA A 487 -14.98 21.06 -17.48
N THR A 488 -15.30 21.99 -18.38
CA THR A 488 -16.13 23.18 -18.09
C THR A 488 -17.54 22.85 -17.57
N THR A 489 -18.14 21.78 -18.07
CA THR A 489 -19.47 21.26 -17.68
C THR A 489 -19.42 20.14 -16.65
N SER A 490 -18.23 19.66 -16.27
CA SER A 490 -18.05 18.52 -15.36
C SER A 490 -18.38 18.89 -13.91
N MET A 491 -19.39 18.21 -13.35
CA MET A 491 -19.77 18.36 -11.96
C MET A 491 -18.75 17.68 -11.03
N ALA A 492 -18.10 16.59 -11.48
CA ALA A 492 -17.05 15.93 -10.71
C ALA A 492 -15.81 16.84 -10.57
N TYR A 493 -15.37 17.46 -11.66
CA TYR A 493 -14.29 18.44 -11.66
C TYR A 493 -14.61 19.67 -10.80
N ALA A 494 -15.82 20.21 -10.90
CA ALA A 494 -16.25 21.35 -10.08
C ALA A 494 -16.26 21.02 -8.57
N LYS A 495 -16.67 19.80 -8.18
CA LYS A 495 -16.57 19.31 -6.79
C LYS A 495 -15.12 19.11 -6.34
N LEU A 496 -14.26 18.59 -7.22
CA LEU A 496 -12.83 18.41 -6.95
C LEU A 496 -12.14 19.76 -6.70
N LEU A 497 -12.35 20.75 -7.57
CA LEU A 497 -11.89 22.13 -7.39
C LEU A 497 -12.33 22.69 -6.04
N LEU A 498 -13.63 22.64 -5.74
CA LEU A 498 -14.16 23.15 -4.48
C LEU A 498 -13.55 22.45 -3.25
N THR A 499 -13.31 21.14 -3.35
CA THR A 499 -12.65 20.35 -2.29
C THR A 499 -11.22 20.82 -2.06
N VAL A 500 -10.45 21.06 -3.14
CA VAL A 500 -9.06 21.56 -3.06
C VAL A 500 -9.02 22.98 -2.48
N MET A 501 -9.87 23.88 -2.98
CA MET A 501 -9.93 25.28 -2.56
C MET A 501 -10.44 25.50 -1.13
N THR A 502 -11.10 24.51 -0.52
CA THR A 502 -11.62 24.63 0.86
C THR A 502 -10.79 23.84 1.87
N LYS A 503 -10.24 22.68 1.52
CA LYS A 503 -9.45 21.84 2.45
C LYS A 503 -7.94 22.10 2.40
N TYR A 504 -7.42 22.61 1.28
CA TYR A 504 -5.98 22.81 1.07
C TYR A 504 -5.62 24.27 0.80
N GLN A 505 -6.49 25.20 1.24
CA GLN A 505 -6.33 26.65 1.07
C GLN A 505 -4.95 27.16 1.51
N ALA A 506 -4.41 26.64 2.62
CA ALA A 506 -3.11 27.04 3.16
C ALA A 506 -1.90 26.63 2.30
N ASN A 507 -2.10 25.73 1.33
CA ASN A 507 -1.05 25.23 0.44
C ASN A 507 -1.08 25.91 -0.94
N ILE A 508 -2.12 26.70 -1.26
CA ILE A 508 -2.30 27.33 -2.58
C ILE A 508 -1.48 28.61 -2.65
N THR A 509 -0.50 28.62 -3.55
CA THR A 509 0.31 29.82 -3.84
C THR A 509 -0.42 30.78 -4.79
N GLU A 510 -0.04 32.07 -4.78
CA GLU A 510 -0.65 33.10 -5.64
C GLU A 510 -0.65 32.74 -7.15
N PRO A 511 0.43 32.20 -7.76
CA PRO A 511 0.39 31.76 -9.16
C PRO A 511 -0.61 30.63 -9.41
N GLN A 512 -0.76 29.70 -8.46
CA GLN A 512 -1.73 28.61 -8.54
C GLN A 512 -3.16 29.14 -8.37
N ARG A 513 -3.38 30.14 -7.49
CA ARG A 513 -4.67 30.83 -7.33
C ARG A 513 -5.12 31.50 -8.62
N LEU A 514 -4.21 32.14 -9.36
CA LEU A 514 -4.49 32.73 -10.67
C LEU A 514 -4.82 31.66 -11.73
N GLY A 515 -4.10 30.53 -11.73
CA GLY A 515 -4.43 29.38 -12.60
C GLY A 515 -5.82 28.80 -12.31
N LEU A 516 -6.19 28.66 -11.03
CA LEU A 516 -7.53 28.27 -10.63
C LEU A 516 -8.60 29.29 -11.06
N ALA A 517 -8.30 30.59 -11.00
CA ALA A 517 -9.24 31.64 -11.39
C ALA A 517 -9.71 31.46 -12.84
N ALA A 518 -8.78 31.23 -13.78
CA ALA A 518 -9.11 30.95 -15.17
C ALA A 518 -10.00 29.69 -15.33
N ALA A 519 -9.71 28.61 -14.61
CA ALA A 519 -10.54 27.40 -14.62
C ALA A 519 -11.95 27.62 -14.05
N VAL A 520 -12.08 28.46 -13.01
CA VAL A 520 -13.37 28.82 -12.39
C VAL A 520 -14.19 29.78 -13.26
N GLU A 521 -13.55 30.65 -14.04
CA GLU A 521 -14.23 31.53 -15.01
C GLU A 521 -14.84 30.76 -16.18
N LEU A 522 -14.14 29.73 -16.66
CA LEU A 522 -14.60 28.84 -17.74
C LEU A 522 -15.65 27.82 -17.26
N ASN A 523 -15.81 27.60 -15.96
CA ASN A 523 -16.79 26.65 -15.43
C ASN A 523 -18.24 27.11 -15.64
N THR A 524 -19.06 26.24 -16.21
CA THR A 524 -20.48 26.50 -16.54
C THR A 524 -21.46 25.75 -15.63
N THR A 525 -20.98 25.05 -14.60
CA THR A 525 -21.81 24.28 -13.67
C THR A 525 -22.54 25.15 -12.65
N PHE A 526 -23.56 24.59 -11.98
CA PHE A 526 -24.24 25.23 -10.86
C PHE A 526 -23.31 25.60 -9.69
N LEU A 527 -22.16 24.94 -9.55
CA LEU A 527 -21.16 25.25 -8.51
C LEU A 527 -20.31 26.49 -8.80
N ARG A 528 -20.43 27.13 -9.98
CA ARG A 528 -19.66 28.33 -10.35
C ARG A 528 -19.68 29.43 -9.27
N LYS A 529 -20.85 29.70 -8.66
CA LYS A 529 -20.96 30.69 -7.57
C LYS A 529 -20.19 30.27 -6.31
N SER A 530 -20.25 28.99 -5.93
CA SER A 530 -19.52 28.44 -4.79
C SER A 530 -18.00 28.44 -5.03
N LEU A 531 -17.57 28.13 -6.25
CA LEU A 531 -16.17 28.20 -6.68
C LEU A 531 -15.65 29.65 -6.66
N GLN A 532 -16.43 30.61 -7.17
CA GLN A 532 -16.08 32.04 -7.08
C GLN A 532 -16.03 32.55 -5.64
N ALA A 533 -16.89 32.05 -4.75
CA ALA A 533 -16.82 32.36 -3.32
C ALA A 533 -15.54 31.79 -2.70
N ALA A 534 -15.26 30.50 -2.90
CA ALA A 534 -14.03 29.85 -2.42
C ALA A 534 -12.76 30.57 -2.93
N LEU A 535 -12.72 30.96 -4.21
CA LEU A 535 -11.59 31.69 -4.81
C LEU A 535 -11.29 33.03 -4.13
N ARG A 536 -12.33 33.71 -3.61
CA ARG A 536 -12.19 34.96 -2.84
C ARG A 536 -11.69 34.72 -1.41
N HIS A 537 -11.91 33.53 -0.85
CA HIS A 537 -11.40 33.13 0.46
C HIS A 537 -9.94 32.65 0.42
N LEU A 538 -9.39 32.35 -0.76
CA LEU A 538 -7.97 32.05 -0.98
C LEU A 538 -7.07 33.31 -0.96
N THR A 539 -7.40 34.31 -0.12
CA THR A 539 -6.54 35.49 0.06
C THR A 539 -5.23 35.12 0.78
N PRO A 540 -4.12 35.80 0.44
CA PRO A 540 -2.76 35.45 0.90
C PRO A 540 -2.53 35.70 2.40
#